data_AF-A0A6V7WXQ1-F1
#
_entry.id   AF-A0A6V7WXQ1-F1
#
_cell.length_a   1.000
_cell.length_b   1.000
_cell.length_c   1.000
_cell.angle_alpha   90.00
_cell.angle_beta   90.00
_cell.angle_gamma   90.00
#
_symmetry.space_group_name_H-M   'P 1'
#
loop_
_entity.id
_entity.type
_entity.pdbx_description
1 polymer ?
#
loop_
_entity_poly.entity_id
_entity_poly.type
_entity_poly.pdbx_seq_one_letter_code
_entity_poly.pdbx_strand_id
1 'polypeptide(L)'
;MTENISSDFELIQINDVMELENNSKNIQINEEVKDNKDDLVENNSLENKKENVNSYDTTLAEYYLYGELVKGRLPADNFGNFEEIDNSKAIIEKKDEKIIFLENQIIQMNASFDKKLEEVMNQLKQLNNKKCKKANFVLIKNKWKVIDKVWKCCENNCVNTDNPRSICIEGNGYINIIDDENINYINCEEGKGVNKYFRVCVENSFTKPKEYSNNYSLFYFEIKCIKIETNENRRNWLVIGLSYNNYYIRLLAKCALFKNEKNEQIELDNFKWKNVDVFGCGLVYPPTYKINKFPYIFFTQNGQIIGKEIFPKYKCDSFNPYIIVDNCLIEANFGNDLENKPFIYDVKKHVVF
;
A
#
# COMPACT_ATOMS: atom_id res chain seq x y z
N MET A 1 32.80 14.07 -38.89
CA MET A 1 32.46 15.20 -38.00
C MET A 1 31.27 14.75 -37.16
N THR A 2 31.52 14.37 -35.91
CA THR A 2 30.49 14.02 -34.93
C THR A 2 30.06 15.31 -34.24
N GLU A 3 28.97 15.91 -34.73
CA GLU A 3 28.39 17.10 -34.11
C GLU A 3 27.58 16.71 -32.87
N ASN A 4 27.84 17.49 -31.83
CA ASN A 4 27.48 17.26 -30.44
C ASN A 4 26.08 17.84 -30.18
N ILE A 5 25.02 17.09 -30.52
CA ILE A 5 23.61 17.53 -30.37
C ILE A 5 23.07 17.27 -28.94
N SER A 6 23.95 17.04 -27.96
CA SER A 6 23.52 16.67 -26.60
C SER A 6 23.23 17.86 -25.66
N SER A 7 23.61 19.11 -26.01
CA SER A 7 23.50 20.25 -25.08
C SER A 7 22.12 20.90 -25.00
N ASP A 8 21.37 20.90 -26.09
CA ASP A 8 20.12 21.68 -26.16
C ASP A 8 18.94 20.98 -25.45
N PHE A 9 19.09 19.68 -25.15
CA PHE A 9 18.10 18.87 -24.45
C PHE A 9 18.07 19.07 -22.93
N GLU A 10 19.18 19.52 -22.33
CA GLU A 10 19.23 19.82 -20.89
C GLU A 10 18.60 21.18 -20.56
N LEU A 11 18.68 22.16 -21.47
CA LEU A 11 18.12 23.51 -21.26
C LEU A 11 16.60 23.53 -21.15
N ILE A 12 15.88 22.67 -21.88
CA ILE A 12 14.41 22.61 -21.81
C ILE A 12 13.93 22.07 -20.45
N GLN A 13 14.68 21.14 -19.84
CA GLN A 13 14.32 20.60 -18.52
C GLN A 13 14.63 21.55 -17.36
N ILE A 14 15.58 22.48 -17.53
CA ILE A 14 15.99 23.44 -16.49
C ILE A 14 15.00 24.61 -16.39
N ASN A 15 14.45 25.08 -17.51
CA ASN A 15 13.52 26.21 -17.51
C ASN A 15 12.18 25.87 -16.84
N ASP A 16 11.65 24.66 -17.04
CA ASP A 16 10.44 24.17 -16.36
C ASP A 16 10.63 24.08 -14.82
N VAL A 17 11.88 23.90 -14.35
CA VAL A 17 12.22 23.81 -12.92
C VAL A 17 12.33 25.19 -12.27
N MET A 18 12.94 26.17 -12.96
CA MET A 18 13.11 27.53 -12.40
C MET A 18 11.79 28.30 -12.24
N GLU A 19 10.80 28.07 -13.10
CA GLU A 19 9.50 28.74 -13.01
C GLU A 19 8.64 28.20 -11.84
N LEU A 20 8.89 26.97 -11.38
CA LEU A 20 8.20 26.33 -10.26
C LEU A 20 8.82 26.65 -8.89
N GLU A 21 10.15 26.83 -8.82
CA GLU A 21 10.84 27.18 -7.56
C GLU A 21 10.52 28.60 -7.06
N ASN A 22 10.22 29.53 -7.96
CA ASN A 22 9.82 30.90 -7.59
C ASN A 22 8.41 30.98 -6.98
N ASN A 23 7.55 29.99 -7.26
CA ASN A 23 6.18 29.96 -6.73
C ASN A 23 6.05 29.23 -5.38
N SER A 24 7.02 28.38 -5.02
CA SER A 24 6.96 27.57 -3.78
C SER A 24 7.54 28.25 -2.54
N LYS A 25 8.37 29.30 -2.69
CA LYS A 25 8.96 30.04 -1.56
C LYS A 25 7.97 30.90 -0.76
N ASN A 26 6.71 31.02 -1.20
CA ASN A 26 5.70 31.86 -0.53
C ASN A 26 4.76 31.12 0.44
N ILE A 27 4.98 29.82 0.69
CA ILE A 27 4.11 29.04 1.59
C ILE A 27 4.98 28.28 2.60
N GLN A 28 5.25 28.92 3.73
CA GLN A 28 5.75 28.24 4.93
C GLN A 28 5.12 28.87 6.18
N ILE A 29 4.14 28.18 6.75
CA ILE A 29 3.64 28.43 8.10
C ILE A 29 3.68 27.11 8.88
N ASN A 30 4.42 27.18 9.98
CA ASN A 30 4.32 26.49 11.28
C ASN A 30 3.46 25.24 11.39
N GLU A 31 4.07 24.16 11.88
CA GLU A 31 3.41 23.25 12.83
C GLU A 31 4.46 22.58 13.73
N GLU A 32 4.35 22.86 15.01
CA GLU A 32 5.12 22.28 16.10
C GLU A 32 4.13 21.65 17.11
N VAL A 33 4.50 20.47 17.62
CA VAL A 33 4.12 19.90 18.94
C VAL A 33 2.70 19.29 19.07
N LYS A 34 2.59 17.98 19.41
CA LYS A 34 2.47 17.46 20.79
C LYS A 34 2.25 15.94 20.91
N ASP A 35 2.72 15.44 22.05
CA ASP A 35 2.74 14.08 22.60
C ASP A 35 1.36 13.44 22.87
N ASN A 36 1.30 12.10 22.94
CA ASN A 36 1.26 11.38 24.23
C ASN A 36 1.12 9.86 24.09
N LYS A 37 1.80 9.19 25.04
CA LYS A 37 1.79 7.76 25.35
C LYS A 37 0.70 7.49 26.38
N ASP A 38 0.01 6.35 26.24
CA ASP A 38 -0.66 5.65 27.35
C ASP A 38 -0.67 4.15 27.01
N ASP A 39 -0.29 3.31 27.99
CA ASP A 39 -0.87 1.99 28.28
C ASP A 39 0.01 1.24 29.31
N LEU A 40 -0.43 1.27 30.57
CA LEU A 40 0.20 0.56 31.69
C LEU A 40 -0.86 0.26 32.78
N VAL A 41 -1.78 -0.66 32.52
CA VAL A 41 -2.72 -1.17 33.55
C VAL A 41 -3.07 -2.64 33.27
N GLU A 42 -2.27 -3.60 33.72
CA GLU A 42 -2.73 -5.01 33.81
C GLU A 42 -1.98 -5.92 34.80
N ASN A 43 -1.38 -5.41 35.89
CA ASN A 43 -0.61 -6.26 36.83
C ASN A 43 -1.16 -6.41 38.26
N ASN A 44 -2.31 -5.82 38.60
CA ASN A 44 -2.82 -5.83 40.00
C ASN A 44 -3.67 -7.05 40.40
N SER A 45 -3.81 -8.07 39.56
CA SER A 45 -4.72 -9.22 39.81
C SER A 45 -4.06 -10.41 40.52
N LEU A 46 -2.72 -10.54 40.46
CA LEU A 46 -1.99 -11.72 40.94
C LEU A 46 -1.55 -11.64 42.40
N GLU A 47 -1.40 -10.44 42.99
CA GLU A 47 -0.93 -10.29 44.38
C GLU A 47 -1.99 -10.70 45.42
N ASN A 48 -3.28 -10.47 45.15
CA ASN A 48 -4.36 -10.76 46.11
C ASN A 48 -4.61 -12.26 46.37
N LYS A 49 -4.01 -13.18 45.59
CA LYS A 49 -4.17 -14.63 45.83
C LYS A 49 -3.15 -15.22 46.80
N LYS A 50 -2.01 -14.54 47.05
CA LYS A 50 -0.97 -15.08 47.95
C LYS A 50 -1.26 -14.86 49.43
N GLU A 51 -2.03 -13.84 49.80
CA GLU A 51 -2.31 -13.53 51.21
C GLU A 51 -3.27 -14.53 51.89
N ASN A 52 -4.11 -15.24 51.13
CA ASN A 52 -5.08 -16.19 51.72
C ASN A 52 -4.47 -17.54 52.13
N VAL A 53 -3.25 -17.89 51.71
CA VAL A 53 -2.64 -19.19 52.03
C VAL A 53 -1.98 -19.19 53.42
N ASN A 54 -1.44 -18.04 53.87
CA ASN A 54 -0.77 -17.93 55.17
C ASN A 54 -1.72 -17.94 56.39
N SER A 55 -3.03 -17.83 56.18
CA SER A 55 -4.03 -17.86 57.26
C SER A 55 -4.30 -19.27 57.81
N TYR A 56 -3.95 -20.33 57.07
CA TYR A 56 -4.25 -21.71 57.48
C TYR A 56 -3.15 -22.33 58.37
N ASP A 57 -1.89 -21.88 58.26
CA ASP A 57 -0.78 -22.46 59.04
C ASP A 57 -0.82 -22.11 60.54
N THR A 58 -1.36 -20.93 60.91
CA THR A 58 -1.46 -20.51 62.32
C THR A 58 -2.50 -21.31 63.11
N THR A 59 -3.56 -21.81 62.48
CA THR A 59 -4.62 -22.56 63.18
C THR A 59 -4.25 -24.01 63.48
N LEU A 60 -3.36 -24.62 62.70
CA LEU A 60 -2.88 -25.98 62.94
C LEU A 60 -1.96 -26.07 64.17
N ALA A 61 -1.09 -25.07 64.35
CA ALA A 61 -0.18 -24.99 65.48
C ALA A 61 -0.92 -24.82 66.82
N GLU A 62 -2.01 -24.05 66.85
CA GLU A 62 -2.86 -23.88 68.03
C GLU A 62 -3.57 -25.19 68.42
N TYR A 63 -3.99 -26.00 67.43
CA TYR A 63 -4.61 -27.31 67.67
C TYR A 63 -3.64 -28.33 68.28
N TYR A 64 -2.38 -28.36 67.84
CA TYR A 64 -1.34 -29.22 68.42
C TYR A 64 -1.00 -28.83 69.86
N LEU A 65 -0.96 -27.53 70.18
CA LEU A 65 -0.72 -27.04 71.54
C LEU A 65 -1.86 -27.41 72.50
N TYR A 66 -3.12 -27.34 72.02
CA TYR A 66 -4.29 -27.76 72.80
C TYR A 66 -4.30 -29.27 73.06
N GLY A 67 -3.83 -30.08 72.10
CA GLY A 67 -3.72 -31.53 72.25
C GLY A 67 -2.74 -31.98 73.34
N GLU A 68 -1.66 -31.24 73.58
CA GLU A 68 -0.72 -31.55 74.67
C GLU A 68 -1.23 -31.13 76.06
N LEU A 69 -1.97 -30.01 76.15
CA LEU A 69 -2.53 -29.52 77.41
C LEU A 69 -3.66 -30.42 77.96
N VAL A 70 -4.40 -31.12 77.10
CA VAL A 70 -5.52 -31.99 77.51
C VAL A 70 -5.06 -33.37 78.01
N LYS A 71 -3.83 -33.81 77.68
CA LYS A 71 -3.28 -35.11 78.14
C LYS A 71 -3.05 -35.21 79.65
N GLY A 72 -3.11 -34.09 80.39
CA GLY A 72 -2.83 -34.06 81.83
C GLY A 72 -4.02 -34.28 82.78
N ARG A 73 -5.27 -34.40 82.30
CA ARG A 73 -6.46 -34.41 83.20
C ARG A 73 -7.60 -35.39 82.88
N LEU A 74 -7.43 -36.33 81.95
CA LEU A 74 -8.50 -37.29 81.64
C LEU A 74 -8.34 -38.61 82.43
N PRO A 75 -9.40 -39.11 83.06
CA PRO A 75 -9.39 -40.38 83.80
C PRO A 75 -9.11 -41.56 82.86
N ALA A 76 -8.35 -42.55 83.35
CA ALA A 76 -7.75 -43.65 82.59
C ALA A 76 -8.74 -44.63 81.93
N ASP A 77 -10.05 -44.44 82.11
CA ASP A 77 -11.07 -45.44 81.73
C ASP A 77 -11.74 -45.17 80.36
N ASN A 78 -11.26 -44.19 79.58
CA ASN A 78 -11.85 -43.83 78.28
C ASN A 78 -10.91 -44.04 77.06
N PHE A 79 -9.94 -44.94 77.19
CA PHE A 79 -8.91 -45.25 76.17
C PHE A 79 -9.41 -46.09 74.98
N GLY A 80 -10.72 -46.23 74.79
CA GLY A 80 -11.33 -47.09 73.76
C GLY A 80 -11.22 -46.63 72.30
N ASN A 81 -10.71 -45.43 72.02
CA ASN A 81 -10.84 -44.79 70.69
C ASN A 81 -9.54 -44.62 69.88
N PHE A 82 -8.43 -45.26 70.25
CA PHE A 82 -7.17 -45.18 69.48
C PHE A 82 -7.28 -45.76 68.07
N GLU A 83 -8.08 -46.82 67.90
CA GLU A 83 -8.32 -47.46 66.60
C GLU A 83 -9.07 -46.52 65.63
N GLU A 84 -9.98 -45.68 66.13
CA GLU A 84 -10.67 -44.66 65.32
C GLU A 84 -9.73 -43.53 64.86
N ILE A 85 -8.75 -43.16 65.69
CA ILE A 85 -7.74 -42.14 65.37
C ILE A 85 -6.81 -42.64 64.25
N ASP A 86 -6.31 -43.87 64.37
CA ASP A 86 -5.41 -44.44 63.36
C ASP A 86 -6.13 -44.68 62.03
N ASN A 87 -7.39 -45.11 62.07
CA ASN A 87 -8.23 -45.17 60.87
C ASN A 87 -8.44 -43.78 60.22
N SER A 88 -8.64 -42.73 61.04
CA SER A 88 -8.81 -41.36 60.54
C SER A 88 -7.52 -40.82 59.89
N LYS A 89 -6.34 -41.10 60.46
CA LYS A 89 -5.05 -40.73 59.85
C LYS A 89 -4.83 -41.39 58.51
N ALA A 90 -5.10 -42.70 58.41
CA ALA A 90 -4.97 -43.43 57.15
C ALA A 90 -5.93 -42.90 56.06
N ILE A 91 -7.13 -42.43 56.44
CA ILE A 91 -8.07 -41.77 55.52
C ILE A 91 -7.54 -40.40 55.06
N ILE A 92 -6.95 -39.61 55.97
CA ILE A 92 -6.36 -38.31 55.64
C ILE A 92 -5.18 -38.48 54.69
N GLU A 93 -4.26 -39.40 54.99
CA GLU A 93 -3.09 -39.68 54.15
C GLU A 93 -3.48 -40.09 52.72
N LYS A 94 -4.48 -40.98 52.58
CA LYS A 94 -5.04 -41.33 51.26
C LYS A 94 -5.69 -40.15 50.53
N LYS A 95 -6.29 -39.21 51.26
CA LYS A 95 -6.89 -38.00 50.66
C LYS A 95 -5.80 -37.03 50.20
N ASP A 96 -4.74 -36.86 50.97
CA ASP A 96 -3.61 -36.00 50.64
C ASP A 96 -2.86 -36.51 49.40
N GLU A 97 -2.60 -37.82 49.32
CA GLU A 97 -2.05 -38.45 48.10
C GLU A 97 -2.93 -38.17 46.87
N LYS A 98 -4.26 -38.26 47.02
CA LYS A 98 -5.20 -37.98 45.93
C LYS A 98 -5.22 -36.49 45.55
N ILE A 99 -5.08 -35.57 46.52
CA ILE A 99 -4.99 -34.13 46.27
C ILE A 99 -3.72 -33.82 45.48
N ILE A 100 -2.56 -34.30 45.95
CA ILE A 100 -1.27 -34.11 45.27
C ILE A 100 -1.31 -34.67 43.84
N PHE A 101 -1.93 -35.84 43.66
CA PHE A 101 -2.11 -36.43 42.33
C PHE A 101 -2.96 -35.55 41.40
N LEU A 102 -4.07 -34.98 41.91
CA LEU A 102 -4.92 -34.08 41.14
C LEU A 102 -4.25 -32.73 40.83
N GLU A 103 -3.51 -32.16 41.77
CA GLU A 103 -2.71 -30.94 41.55
C GLU A 103 -1.69 -31.14 40.43
N ASN A 104 -1.00 -32.28 40.43
CA ASN A 104 -0.07 -32.63 39.35
C ASN A 104 -0.77 -32.78 37.99
N GLN A 105 -1.97 -33.36 37.94
CA GLN A 105 -2.75 -33.41 36.70
C GLN A 105 -3.17 -32.01 36.22
N ILE A 106 -3.56 -31.11 37.13
CA ILE A 106 -3.93 -29.72 36.80
C ILE A 106 -2.71 -28.97 36.24
N ILE A 107 -1.54 -29.12 36.86
CA ILE A 107 -0.30 -28.49 36.39
C ILE A 107 0.07 -28.99 34.98
N GLN A 108 0.01 -30.30 34.75
CA GLN A 108 0.29 -30.89 33.43
C GLN A 108 -0.72 -30.43 32.37
N MET A 109 -2.00 -30.37 32.74
CA MET A 109 -3.07 -29.90 31.86
C MET A 109 -2.88 -28.42 31.50
N ASN A 110 -2.55 -27.57 32.48
CA ASN A 110 -2.29 -26.14 32.25
C ASN A 110 -1.06 -25.94 31.34
N ALA A 111 0.05 -26.64 31.58
CA ALA A 111 1.22 -26.57 30.71
C ALA A 111 0.90 -27.04 29.27
N SER A 112 0.04 -28.05 29.11
CA SER A 112 -0.46 -28.48 27.80
C SER A 112 -1.33 -27.42 27.11
N PHE A 113 -2.19 -26.75 27.87
CA PHE A 113 -3.02 -25.64 27.38
C PHE A 113 -2.19 -24.44 26.95
N ASP A 114 -1.22 -24.00 27.76
CA ASP A 114 -0.34 -22.88 27.44
C ASP A 114 0.46 -23.13 26.15
N LYS A 115 0.99 -24.34 26.00
CA LYS A 115 1.69 -24.76 24.77
C LYS A 115 0.79 -24.69 23.53
N LYS A 116 -0.45 -25.17 23.65
CA LYS A 116 -1.44 -25.08 22.55
C LYS A 116 -1.83 -23.64 22.24
N LEU A 117 -1.95 -22.79 23.26
CA LEU A 117 -2.28 -21.38 23.10
C LEU A 117 -1.15 -20.63 22.36
N GLU A 118 0.10 -20.90 22.72
CA GLU A 118 1.27 -20.36 22.02
C GLU A 118 1.31 -20.83 20.56
N GLU A 119 1.04 -22.11 20.30
CA GLU A 119 0.98 -22.66 18.94
C GLU A 119 -0.10 -21.98 18.10
N VAL A 120 -1.32 -21.82 18.64
CA VAL A 120 -2.43 -21.13 17.96
C VAL A 120 -2.07 -19.66 17.70
N MET A 121 -1.47 -18.96 18.66
CA MET A 121 -1.03 -17.57 18.49
C MET A 121 0.04 -17.44 17.40
N ASN A 122 0.98 -18.39 17.33
CA ASN A 122 1.99 -18.43 16.28
C ASN A 122 1.38 -18.72 14.90
N GLN A 123 0.42 -19.66 14.81
CA GLN A 123 -0.33 -19.90 13.58
C GLN A 123 -1.14 -18.67 13.14
N LEU A 124 -1.76 -17.94 14.08
CA LEU A 124 -2.51 -16.71 13.81
C LEU A 124 -1.59 -15.60 13.27
N LYS A 125 -0.41 -15.42 13.88
CA LYS A 125 0.62 -14.48 13.39
C LYS A 125 1.09 -14.86 11.98
N GLN A 126 1.36 -16.14 11.74
CA GLN A 126 1.74 -16.63 10.42
C GLN A 126 0.62 -16.43 9.39
N LEU A 127 -0.64 -16.65 9.75
CA LEU A 127 -1.79 -16.41 8.88
C LEU A 127 -1.99 -14.92 8.60
N ASN A 128 -1.81 -14.05 9.59
CA ASN A 128 -1.87 -12.60 9.39
C ASN A 128 -0.75 -12.08 8.50
N ASN A 129 0.45 -12.66 8.59
CA ASN A 129 1.57 -12.36 7.72
C ASN A 129 1.42 -12.98 6.31
N LYS A 130 0.67 -14.08 6.18
CA LYS A 130 0.41 -14.78 4.90
C LYS A 130 -0.86 -14.32 4.18
N LYS A 131 -1.78 -13.61 4.83
CA LYS A 131 -2.94 -12.98 4.18
C LYS A 131 -2.45 -11.83 3.29
N CYS A 132 -1.95 -12.20 2.12
CA CYS A 132 -1.80 -11.31 0.97
C CYS A 132 -3.09 -10.50 0.86
N LYS A 133 -3.00 -9.20 1.13
CA LYS A 133 -4.16 -8.33 1.05
C LYS A 133 -4.39 -8.09 -0.43
N LYS A 134 -5.49 -8.61 -0.96
CA LYS A 134 -5.87 -8.30 -2.34
C LYS A 134 -6.34 -6.85 -2.39
N ALA A 135 -5.91 -6.14 -3.41
CA ALA A 135 -6.50 -4.85 -3.71
C ALA A 135 -7.83 -5.06 -4.44
N ASN A 136 -8.84 -4.31 -4.06
CA ASN A 136 -10.11 -4.26 -4.78
C ASN A 136 -9.96 -3.26 -5.91
N PHE A 137 -10.13 -3.73 -7.15
CA PHE A 137 -10.18 -2.84 -8.30
C PHE A 137 -11.40 -1.92 -8.20
N VAL A 138 -11.17 -0.62 -8.33
CA VAL A 138 -12.20 0.41 -8.34
C VAL A 138 -12.32 0.93 -9.77
N LEU A 139 -13.44 0.61 -10.41
CA LEU A 139 -13.72 1.08 -11.76
C LEU A 139 -14.09 2.57 -11.73
N ILE A 140 -13.33 3.39 -12.45
CA ILE A 140 -13.69 4.75 -12.80
C ILE A 140 -13.81 4.81 -14.32
N LYS A 141 -15.03 5.00 -14.82
CA LYS A 141 -15.23 5.24 -16.25
C LYS A 141 -14.51 6.52 -16.64
N ASN A 142 -13.72 6.46 -17.71
CA ASN A 142 -12.83 7.55 -18.07
C ASN A 142 -12.68 7.70 -19.58
N LYS A 143 -12.16 8.86 -19.96
CA LYS A 143 -11.85 9.20 -21.35
C LYS A 143 -10.79 10.27 -21.42
N TRP A 144 -10.12 10.39 -22.56
CA TRP A 144 -9.29 11.55 -22.86
C TRP A 144 -10.16 12.81 -22.93
N LYS A 145 -9.74 13.90 -22.28
CA LYS A 145 -10.54 15.12 -22.22
C LYS A 145 -9.74 16.38 -22.53
N VAL A 146 -8.56 16.51 -21.94
CA VAL A 146 -7.83 17.78 -21.95
C VAL A 146 -6.46 17.59 -22.57
N ILE A 147 -6.22 18.27 -23.69
CA ILE A 147 -4.86 18.56 -24.14
C ILE A 147 -4.39 19.77 -23.35
N ASP A 148 -3.29 19.63 -22.64
CA ASP A 148 -2.80 20.69 -21.77
C ASP A 148 -2.42 21.96 -22.55
N LYS A 149 -2.97 23.11 -22.12
CA LYS A 149 -2.85 24.41 -22.77
C LYS A 149 -1.42 24.95 -22.83
N VAL A 150 -0.52 24.43 -22.00
CA VAL A 150 0.91 24.76 -22.07
C VAL A 150 1.52 24.29 -23.39
N TRP A 151 1.04 23.16 -23.94
CA TRP A 151 1.55 22.55 -25.16
C TRP A 151 0.71 22.96 -26.36
N LYS A 152 1.09 24.07 -26.98
CA LYS A 152 0.39 24.62 -28.15
C LYS A 152 0.95 24.04 -29.45
N CYS A 153 0.08 23.86 -30.45
CA CYS A 153 0.49 23.52 -31.82
C CYS A 153 1.44 24.59 -32.40
N CYS A 154 1.11 25.85 -32.14
CA CYS A 154 1.82 27.05 -32.55
C CYS A 154 1.32 28.25 -31.74
N GLU A 155 1.90 29.43 -31.98
CA GLU A 155 1.52 30.68 -31.29
C GLU A 155 0.03 31.02 -31.47
N ASN A 156 -0.52 30.66 -32.62
CA ASN A 156 -1.90 30.94 -33.02
C ASN A 156 -2.96 29.99 -32.38
N ASN A 157 -2.55 28.98 -31.60
CA ASN A 157 -3.47 28.00 -30.97
C ASN A 157 -4.47 27.36 -31.95
N CYS A 158 -3.97 27.07 -33.15
CA CYS A 158 -4.70 26.53 -34.29
C CYS A 158 -5.46 25.20 -34.04
N VAL A 159 -4.96 24.37 -33.12
CA VAL A 159 -5.57 23.10 -32.75
C VAL A 159 -6.46 23.35 -31.55
N ASN A 160 -7.78 23.26 -31.75
CA ASN A 160 -8.72 23.37 -30.64
C ASN A 160 -8.56 22.15 -29.74
N THR A 161 -8.13 22.35 -28.50
CA THR A 161 -7.95 21.28 -27.51
C THR A 161 -9.27 20.56 -27.19
N ASP A 162 -10.41 21.22 -27.39
CA ASP A 162 -11.75 20.67 -27.14
C ASP A 162 -12.29 19.91 -28.37
N ASN A 163 -11.71 20.11 -29.56
CA ASN A 163 -12.08 19.42 -30.79
C ASN A 163 -10.88 19.39 -31.78
N PRO A 164 -9.91 18.46 -31.59
CA PRO A 164 -8.59 18.51 -32.23
C PRO A 164 -8.56 18.10 -33.71
N ARG A 165 -9.68 18.27 -34.44
CA ARG A 165 -9.81 17.92 -35.86
C ARG A 165 -9.16 18.93 -36.82
N SER A 166 -8.65 20.07 -36.33
CA SER A 166 -8.01 21.09 -37.17
C SER A 166 -6.54 20.78 -37.42
N ILE A 167 -6.05 21.16 -38.61
CA ILE A 167 -4.63 21.07 -39.01
C ILE A 167 -3.87 22.27 -38.45
N CYS A 168 -2.61 22.08 -38.06
CA CYS A 168 -1.75 23.20 -37.69
C CYS A 168 -1.41 24.06 -38.90
N ILE A 169 -1.75 25.36 -38.86
CA ILE A 169 -1.51 26.29 -39.98
C ILE A 169 -0.01 26.51 -40.27
N GLU A 170 0.84 26.31 -39.26
CA GLU A 170 2.30 26.36 -39.39
C GLU A 170 2.91 25.00 -39.77
N GLY A 171 2.08 23.97 -39.96
CA GLY A 171 2.53 22.63 -40.33
C GLY A 171 3.21 21.85 -39.21
N ASN A 172 3.14 22.29 -37.94
CA ASN A 172 3.70 21.52 -36.81
C ASN A 172 2.92 20.23 -36.55
N GLY A 173 3.63 19.20 -36.10
CA GLY A 173 3.03 17.91 -35.74
C GLY A 173 2.20 18.05 -34.46
N TYR A 174 1.08 17.34 -34.39
CA TYR A 174 0.11 17.48 -33.31
C TYR A 174 -0.65 16.19 -33.02
N ILE A 175 -1.28 16.14 -31.85
CA ILE A 175 -2.14 15.02 -31.47
C ILE A 175 -3.60 15.31 -31.81
N ASN A 176 -4.32 14.27 -32.20
CA ASN A 176 -5.75 14.29 -32.45
C ASN A 176 -6.42 13.20 -31.61
N ILE A 177 -7.30 13.58 -30.69
CA ILE A 177 -8.16 12.66 -29.94
C ILE A 177 -9.26 12.21 -30.90
N ILE A 178 -9.21 10.95 -31.33
CA ILE A 178 -10.15 10.39 -32.30
C ILE A 178 -11.51 10.14 -31.64
N ASP A 179 -11.47 9.56 -30.44
CA ASP A 179 -12.61 9.24 -29.59
C ASP A 179 -12.19 9.24 -28.12
N ASP A 180 -13.06 8.77 -27.24
CA ASP A 180 -12.84 8.76 -25.79
C ASP A 180 -11.58 7.99 -25.35
N GLU A 181 -11.06 7.05 -26.15
CA GLU A 181 -9.94 6.17 -25.78
C GLU A 181 -8.74 6.24 -26.74
N ASN A 182 -8.94 6.71 -27.98
CA ASN A 182 -7.94 6.63 -29.03
C ASN A 182 -7.33 8.00 -29.38
N ILE A 183 -6.01 8.04 -29.53
CA ILE A 183 -5.25 9.23 -29.95
C ILE A 183 -4.43 8.87 -31.18
N ASN A 184 -4.50 9.74 -32.18
CA ASN A 184 -3.66 9.70 -33.37
C ASN A 184 -2.65 10.85 -33.36
N TYR A 185 -1.41 10.57 -33.73
CA TYR A 185 -0.40 11.60 -33.93
C TYR A 185 -0.31 11.95 -35.41
N ILE A 186 -0.46 13.23 -35.73
CA ILE A 186 -0.34 13.76 -37.09
C ILE A 186 1.03 14.41 -37.19
N ASN A 187 1.87 13.84 -38.06
CA ASN A 187 3.23 14.34 -38.29
C ASN A 187 3.22 15.74 -38.91
N CYS A 188 4.30 16.49 -38.64
CA CYS A 188 4.53 17.79 -39.24
C CYS A 188 4.69 17.68 -40.77
N GLU A 189 4.32 18.75 -41.47
CA GLU A 189 4.56 18.85 -42.91
C GLU A 189 6.07 19.00 -43.17
N GLU A 190 6.60 18.21 -44.11
CA GLU A 190 8.01 18.22 -44.47
C GLU A 190 8.47 19.63 -44.89
N GLY A 191 9.52 20.12 -44.24
CA GLY A 191 10.11 21.44 -44.51
C GLY A 191 9.31 22.64 -43.98
N LYS A 192 8.19 22.45 -43.27
CA LYS A 192 7.36 23.57 -42.76
C LYS A 192 7.30 23.67 -41.24
N GLY A 193 7.24 22.53 -40.55
CA GLY A 193 7.04 22.52 -39.10
C GLY A 193 7.90 21.48 -38.39
N VAL A 194 7.74 21.43 -37.08
CA VAL A 194 8.38 20.45 -36.20
C VAL A 194 7.33 19.61 -35.48
N ASN A 195 7.65 18.34 -35.23
CA ASN A 195 6.84 17.51 -34.35
C ASN A 195 6.91 18.05 -32.92
N LYS A 196 5.74 18.27 -32.31
CA LYS A 196 5.61 18.66 -30.90
C LYS A 196 5.09 17.48 -30.10
N TYR A 197 5.49 17.40 -28.83
CA TYR A 197 4.90 16.45 -27.89
C TYR A 197 3.76 17.14 -27.13
N PHE A 198 2.74 16.36 -26.78
CA PHE A 198 1.56 16.89 -26.10
C PHE A 198 1.22 16.06 -24.88
N ARG A 199 0.85 16.76 -23.81
CA ARG A 199 0.29 16.15 -22.62
C ARG A 199 -1.23 16.04 -22.76
N VAL A 200 -1.75 14.83 -22.53
CA VAL A 200 -3.19 14.55 -22.51
C VAL A 200 -3.58 14.03 -21.14
N CYS A 201 -4.58 14.65 -20.55
CA CYS A 201 -5.16 14.25 -19.28
C CYS A 201 -6.55 13.64 -19.50
N VAL A 202 -6.90 12.71 -18.61
CA VAL A 202 -8.22 12.10 -18.58
C VAL A 202 -9.26 12.99 -17.92
N GLU A 203 -10.54 12.68 -18.11
CA GLU A 203 -11.66 13.42 -17.51
C GLU A 203 -11.73 13.28 -15.99
N ASN A 204 -11.60 12.06 -15.48
CA ASN A 204 -11.84 11.74 -14.08
C ASN A 204 -10.53 11.37 -13.38
N SER A 205 -10.29 11.98 -12.22
CA SER A 205 -9.17 11.63 -11.36
C SER A 205 -9.38 10.28 -10.66
N PHE A 206 -8.28 9.62 -10.30
CA PHE A 206 -8.27 8.53 -9.33
C PHE A 206 -8.36 9.11 -7.92
N THR A 207 -9.59 9.26 -7.44
CA THR A 207 -9.86 9.81 -6.11
C THR A 207 -9.96 8.70 -5.06
N LYS A 208 -9.28 8.90 -3.93
CA LYS A 208 -9.35 8.04 -2.76
C LYS A 208 -10.82 7.83 -2.33
N PRO A 209 -11.28 6.58 -2.16
CA PRO A 209 -12.63 6.32 -1.67
C PRO A 209 -12.87 6.97 -0.30
N LYS A 210 -13.99 7.69 -0.17
CA LYS A 210 -14.39 8.35 1.08
C LYS A 210 -15.04 7.39 2.07
N GLU A 211 -15.70 6.36 1.56
CA GLU A 211 -16.38 5.35 2.37
C GLU A 211 -15.37 4.49 3.14
N TYR A 212 -15.81 3.97 4.29
CA TYR A 212 -14.98 3.10 5.12
C TYR A 212 -14.64 1.81 4.35
N SER A 213 -13.45 1.77 3.75
CA SER A 213 -12.95 0.59 3.04
C SER A 213 -11.94 -0.14 3.90
N ASN A 214 -12.27 -1.39 4.23
CA ASN A 214 -11.36 -2.32 4.91
C ASN A 214 -10.25 -2.85 3.98
N ASN A 215 -10.39 -2.64 2.67
CA ASN A 215 -9.51 -3.18 1.65
C ASN A 215 -8.70 -2.09 0.97
N TYR A 216 -7.59 -2.50 0.37
CA TYR A 216 -6.84 -1.62 -0.53
C TYR A 216 -7.69 -1.33 -1.77
N SER A 217 -7.61 -0.10 -2.27
CA SER A 217 -8.34 0.32 -3.47
C SER A 217 -7.36 0.50 -4.61
N LEU A 218 -7.53 -0.26 -5.69
CA LEU A 218 -6.67 -0.24 -6.87
C LEU A 218 -7.37 0.49 -8.01
N PHE A 219 -6.74 1.54 -8.52
CA PHE A 219 -7.09 2.20 -9.77
C PHE A 219 -6.04 1.84 -10.81
N TYR A 220 -6.46 1.65 -12.06
CA TYR A 220 -5.55 1.21 -13.12
C TYR A 220 -6.07 1.66 -14.49
N PHE A 221 -5.15 2.05 -15.36
CA PHE A 221 -5.39 2.19 -16.79
C PHE A 221 -4.16 1.71 -17.56
N GLU A 222 -4.37 1.30 -18.81
CA GLU A 222 -3.30 0.94 -19.72
C GLU A 222 -3.49 1.58 -21.10
N ILE A 223 -2.38 1.70 -21.81
CA ILE A 223 -2.34 2.23 -23.17
C ILE A 223 -1.52 1.27 -24.04
N LYS A 224 -2.06 0.91 -25.19
CA LYS A 224 -1.32 0.23 -26.25
C LYS A 224 -0.72 1.29 -27.16
N CYS A 225 0.59 1.20 -27.36
CA CYS A 225 1.35 2.19 -28.12
C CYS A 225 1.82 1.61 -29.45
N ILE A 226 1.36 2.20 -30.54
CA ILE A 226 1.80 1.85 -31.90
C ILE A 226 2.75 2.94 -32.38
N LYS A 227 4.00 2.56 -32.64
CA LYS A 227 5.03 3.46 -33.15
C LYS A 227 4.73 3.79 -34.61
N ILE A 228 4.84 5.07 -34.96
CA ILE A 228 4.76 5.48 -36.36
C ILE A 228 6.18 5.39 -36.93
N GLU A 229 6.35 4.54 -37.93
CA GLU A 229 7.62 4.45 -38.66
C GLU A 229 7.76 5.67 -39.57
N THR A 230 8.82 6.45 -39.35
CA THR A 230 9.18 7.58 -40.20
C THR A 230 10.54 7.32 -40.82
N ASN A 231 10.75 7.78 -42.06
CA ASN A 231 12.04 7.66 -42.75
C ASN A 231 13.17 8.42 -42.04
N GLU A 232 12.81 9.40 -41.21
CA GLU A 232 13.76 10.12 -40.38
C GLU A 232 14.02 9.38 -39.07
N ASN A 233 15.24 9.52 -38.55
CA ASN A 233 15.73 8.99 -37.27
C ASN A 233 15.02 9.61 -36.04
N ARG A 234 13.78 10.08 -36.23
CA ARG A 234 12.94 10.71 -35.23
C ARG A 234 12.53 9.68 -34.20
N ARG A 235 12.67 10.08 -32.94
CA ARG A 235 12.53 9.17 -31.82
C ARG A 235 11.13 9.34 -31.24
N ASN A 236 10.29 8.32 -31.41
CA ASN A 236 9.04 8.17 -30.69
C ASN A 236 9.22 8.49 -29.20
N TRP A 237 8.29 9.21 -28.61
CA TRP A 237 8.31 9.54 -27.17
C TRP A 237 6.99 9.14 -26.53
N LEU A 238 7.08 8.46 -25.38
CA LEU A 238 5.94 8.06 -24.58
C LEU A 238 6.25 8.27 -23.11
N VAL A 239 5.34 8.99 -22.44
CA VAL A 239 5.24 9.09 -20.99
C VAL A 239 3.86 8.62 -20.58
N ILE A 240 3.79 7.81 -19.54
CA ILE A 240 2.54 7.45 -18.85
C ILE A 240 2.74 7.70 -17.36
N GLY A 241 1.71 8.23 -16.69
CA GLY A 241 1.82 8.49 -15.27
C GLY A 241 0.58 9.08 -14.62
N LEU A 242 0.81 9.58 -13.43
CA LEU A 242 -0.17 10.23 -12.58
C LEU A 242 0.38 11.58 -12.14
N SER A 243 -0.48 12.60 -12.17
CA SER A 243 -0.15 13.95 -11.70
C SER A 243 -1.10 14.39 -10.60
N TYR A 244 -0.62 15.14 -9.63
CA TYR A 244 -1.46 15.83 -8.66
C TYR A 244 -0.87 17.21 -8.42
N ASN A 245 -1.71 18.25 -8.45
CA ASN A 245 -1.24 19.64 -8.48
C ASN A 245 -0.20 19.83 -9.62
N ASN A 246 1.04 20.18 -9.27
CA ASN A 246 2.17 20.33 -10.20
C ASN A 246 3.22 19.21 -10.07
N TYR A 247 2.87 18.11 -9.39
CA TYR A 247 3.76 16.98 -9.17
C TYR A 247 3.42 15.84 -10.13
N TYR A 248 4.46 15.13 -10.58
CA TYR A 248 4.34 14.08 -11.60
C TYR A 248 5.07 12.83 -11.15
N ILE A 249 4.40 11.68 -11.26
CA ILE A 249 5.01 10.37 -11.07
C ILE A 249 4.79 9.59 -12.37
N ARG A 250 5.87 9.23 -13.05
CA ARG A 250 5.81 8.88 -14.48
C ARG A 250 6.87 7.88 -14.91
N LEU A 251 6.51 7.06 -15.88
CA LEU A 251 7.41 6.23 -16.67
C LEU A 251 7.75 6.96 -17.98
N LEU A 252 9.05 7.09 -18.28
CA LEU A 252 9.56 7.57 -19.56
C LEU A 252 10.02 6.36 -20.37
N ALA A 253 9.14 5.80 -21.22
CA ALA A 253 9.40 4.53 -21.90
C ALA A 253 10.66 4.59 -22.77
N LYS A 254 10.88 5.70 -23.48
CA LYS A 254 12.07 5.87 -24.32
C LYS A 254 13.38 5.77 -23.55
N CYS A 255 13.41 6.33 -22.34
CA CYS A 255 14.61 6.42 -21.51
C CYS A 255 14.72 5.27 -20.51
N ALA A 256 13.77 4.32 -20.52
CA ALA A 256 13.76 3.20 -19.57
C ALA A 256 13.90 3.67 -18.10
N LEU A 257 13.18 4.71 -17.70
CA LEU A 257 13.30 5.23 -16.33
C LEU A 257 11.98 5.75 -15.78
N PHE A 258 11.87 5.76 -14.45
CA PHE A 258 10.84 6.47 -13.71
C PHE A 258 11.32 7.83 -13.24
N LYS A 259 10.40 8.77 -13.11
CA LYS A 259 10.57 9.99 -12.32
C LYS A 259 9.50 10.06 -11.26
N ASN A 260 9.88 10.36 -10.02
CA ASN A 260 8.93 10.68 -8.96
C ASN A 260 8.62 12.18 -8.90
N GLU A 261 7.86 12.62 -7.90
CA GLU A 261 7.42 14.00 -7.71
C GLU A 261 8.57 15.01 -7.53
N LYS A 262 9.76 14.56 -7.14
CA LYS A 262 10.97 15.38 -7.05
C LYS A 262 11.86 15.30 -8.30
N ASN A 263 11.37 14.66 -9.36
CA ASN A 263 12.15 14.29 -10.54
C ASN A 263 13.37 13.39 -10.22
N GLU A 264 13.37 12.68 -9.08
CA GLU A 264 14.37 11.65 -8.80
C GLU A 264 14.20 10.53 -9.82
N GLN A 265 15.30 10.11 -10.44
CA GLN A 265 15.30 9.16 -11.55
C GLN A 265 15.63 7.75 -11.06
N ILE A 266 14.87 6.77 -11.52
CA ILE A 266 15.12 5.35 -11.24
C ILE A 266 15.17 4.62 -12.57
N GLU A 267 16.35 4.14 -12.96
CA GLU A 267 16.54 3.36 -14.18
C GLU A 267 15.87 1.97 -14.06
N LEU A 268 15.41 1.48 -15.21
CA LEU A 268 14.82 0.15 -15.34
C LEU A 268 15.80 -0.82 -15.98
N ASP A 269 16.16 -1.85 -15.22
CA ASP A 269 16.98 -2.94 -15.73
C ASP A 269 16.27 -3.69 -16.86
N ASN A 270 16.97 -3.93 -17.97
CA ASN A 270 16.53 -4.74 -19.10
C ASN A 270 15.25 -4.26 -19.82
N PHE A 271 14.83 -3.02 -19.59
CA PHE A 271 13.64 -2.48 -20.25
C PHE A 271 13.87 -2.27 -21.75
N LYS A 272 12.91 -2.71 -22.56
CA LYS A 272 12.91 -2.53 -24.02
C LYS A 272 11.53 -2.16 -24.48
N TRP A 273 11.37 -0.97 -25.05
CA TRP A 273 10.11 -0.54 -25.67
C TRP A 273 10.03 -1.00 -27.13
N LYS A 274 9.08 -1.89 -27.42
CA LYS A 274 8.77 -2.42 -28.75
C LYS A 274 7.54 -1.75 -29.35
N ASN A 275 7.33 -1.95 -30.65
CA ASN A 275 6.09 -1.55 -31.29
C ASN A 275 4.93 -2.39 -30.72
N VAL A 276 3.78 -1.77 -30.49
CA VAL A 276 2.56 -2.42 -29.98
C VAL A 276 2.66 -2.87 -28.51
N ASP A 277 3.67 -2.41 -27.78
CA ASP A 277 3.73 -2.64 -26.33
C ASP A 277 2.56 -1.94 -25.60
N VAL A 278 2.08 -2.58 -24.55
CA VAL A 278 1.06 -2.05 -23.65
C VAL A 278 1.70 -1.60 -22.35
N PHE A 279 1.52 -0.34 -22.01
CA PHE A 279 2.00 0.25 -20.77
C PHE A 279 0.83 0.56 -19.85
N GLY A 280 0.95 0.19 -18.59
CA GLY A 280 -0.08 0.48 -17.59
C GLY A 280 0.46 1.25 -16.41
N CYS A 281 -0.44 1.96 -15.74
CA CYS A 281 -0.15 2.71 -14.54
C CYS A 281 -1.26 2.44 -13.51
N GLY A 282 -0.83 1.94 -12.34
CA GLY A 282 -1.72 1.61 -11.24
C GLY A 282 -1.45 2.49 -10.02
N LEU A 283 -2.51 2.83 -9.30
CA LEU A 283 -2.48 3.54 -8.03
C LEU A 283 -3.20 2.70 -6.98
N VAL A 284 -2.55 2.49 -5.84
CA VAL A 284 -3.13 1.72 -4.74
C VAL A 284 -3.24 2.59 -3.50
N TYR A 285 -4.47 2.82 -3.06
CA TYR A 285 -4.75 3.46 -1.78
C TYR A 285 -4.86 2.42 -0.66
N PRO A 286 -4.27 2.70 0.52
CA PRO A 286 -4.48 1.87 1.69
C PRO A 286 -5.93 1.95 2.21
N PRO A 287 -6.37 0.96 2.99
CA PRO A 287 -7.63 1.02 3.72
C PRO A 287 -7.78 2.32 4.50
N THR A 288 -8.99 2.88 4.59
CA THR A 288 -9.21 4.23 5.15
C THR A 288 -8.86 4.33 6.63
N TYR A 289 -9.00 3.23 7.38
CA TYR A 289 -8.59 3.15 8.79
C TYR A 289 -7.05 3.20 9.00
N LYS A 290 -6.25 3.01 7.94
CA LYS A 290 -4.78 3.10 8.00
C LYS A 290 -4.30 4.49 7.61
N ILE A 291 -4.65 5.48 8.41
CA ILE A 291 -4.34 6.90 8.15
C ILE A 291 -2.85 7.20 7.95
N ASN A 292 -1.95 6.36 8.46
CA ASN A 292 -0.50 6.54 8.37
C ASN A 292 0.16 5.85 7.17
N LYS A 293 -0.57 5.02 6.41
CA LYS A 293 -0.02 4.44 5.17
C LYS A 293 -0.20 5.42 4.02
N PHE A 294 0.84 5.53 3.18
CA PHE A 294 0.79 6.28 1.93
C PHE A 294 0.24 5.41 0.80
N PRO A 295 -0.39 6.01 -0.22
CA PRO A 295 -0.62 5.29 -1.47
C PRO A 295 0.70 4.92 -2.13
N TYR A 296 0.67 3.97 -3.06
CA TYR A 296 1.80 3.70 -3.95
C TYR A 296 1.35 3.59 -5.39
N ILE A 297 2.27 3.86 -6.30
CA ILE A 297 2.09 3.81 -7.74
C ILE A 297 2.99 2.72 -8.29
N PHE A 298 2.48 1.95 -9.24
CA PHE A 298 3.27 0.97 -9.97
C PHE A 298 3.00 1.08 -11.47
N PHE A 299 3.93 0.56 -12.26
CA PHE A 299 3.82 0.55 -13.71
C PHE A 299 3.88 -0.88 -14.21
N THR A 300 3.29 -1.12 -15.37
CA THR A 300 3.32 -2.41 -16.03
C THR A 300 3.72 -2.27 -17.49
N GLN A 301 4.37 -3.30 -18.04
CA GLN A 301 4.58 -3.47 -19.47
C GLN A 301 4.05 -4.86 -19.86
N ASN A 302 3.15 -4.91 -20.84
CA ASN A 302 2.53 -6.14 -21.34
C ASN A 302 1.96 -7.02 -20.21
N GLY A 303 1.26 -6.39 -19.25
CA GLY A 303 0.65 -7.06 -18.11
C GLY A 303 1.60 -7.52 -17.01
N GLN A 304 2.89 -7.18 -17.06
CA GLN A 304 3.86 -7.48 -16.00
C GLN A 304 4.27 -6.20 -15.27
N ILE A 305 4.33 -6.23 -13.94
CA ILE A 305 4.86 -5.10 -13.16
C ILE A 305 6.33 -4.90 -13.52
N ILE A 306 6.71 -3.66 -13.78
CA ILE A 306 8.09 -3.26 -14.07
C ILE A 306 8.60 -2.34 -12.96
N GLY A 307 9.87 -2.52 -12.59
CA GLY A 307 10.52 -1.69 -11.58
C GLY A 307 10.01 -1.90 -10.16
N LYS A 308 10.10 -0.85 -9.34
CA LYS A 308 9.67 -0.83 -7.94
C LYS A 308 8.42 0.04 -7.78
N GLU A 309 7.67 -0.24 -6.73
CA GLU A 309 6.58 0.64 -6.27
C GLU A 309 7.13 2.02 -5.90
N ILE A 310 6.44 3.07 -6.33
CA ILE A 310 6.80 4.46 -6.06
C ILE A 310 5.83 5.01 -5.01
N PHE A 311 6.35 5.45 -3.89
CA PHE A 311 5.59 6.05 -2.80
C PHE A 311 5.66 7.58 -2.90
N PRO A 312 4.53 8.26 -3.17
CA PRO A 312 4.49 9.72 -3.13
C PRO A 312 4.82 10.22 -1.73
N LYS A 313 5.68 11.24 -1.60
CA LYS A 313 6.05 11.83 -0.30
C LYS A 313 4.89 12.54 0.41
N TYR A 314 3.87 12.94 -0.34
CA TYR A 314 2.71 13.65 0.17
C TYR A 314 1.46 12.79 0.09
N LYS A 315 0.64 12.84 1.14
CA LYS A 315 -0.70 12.23 1.10
C LYS A 315 -1.55 13.05 0.15
N CYS A 316 -1.94 12.44 -0.96
CA CYS A 316 -2.85 13.06 -1.92
C CYS A 316 -4.08 12.18 -2.11
N ASP A 317 -5.26 12.77 -1.98
CA ASP A 317 -6.53 12.07 -2.13
C ASP A 317 -6.99 11.99 -3.59
N SER A 318 -6.26 12.58 -4.55
CA SER A 318 -6.65 12.54 -5.96
C SER A 318 -5.45 12.64 -6.90
N PHE A 319 -5.33 11.70 -7.83
CA PHE A 319 -4.32 11.71 -8.89
C PHE A 319 -5.00 11.75 -10.26
N ASN A 320 -4.47 12.53 -11.19
CA ASN A 320 -4.94 12.63 -12.56
C ASN A 320 -4.07 11.74 -13.47
N PRO A 321 -4.64 10.68 -14.07
CA PRO A 321 -4.00 9.97 -15.16
C PRO A 321 -3.67 10.89 -16.33
N TYR A 322 -2.46 10.73 -16.87
CA TYR A 322 -2.05 11.47 -18.05
C TYR A 322 -1.01 10.70 -18.86
N ILE A 323 -0.86 11.13 -20.10
CA ILE A 323 0.21 10.68 -21.00
C ILE A 323 0.89 11.88 -21.66
N ILE A 324 2.12 11.68 -22.12
CA ILE A 324 2.79 12.59 -23.06
C ILE A 324 3.21 11.76 -24.27
N VAL A 325 2.81 12.19 -25.47
CA VAL A 325 3.01 11.41 -26.68
C VAL A 325 3.66 12.24 -27.78
N ASP A 326 4.55 11.60 -28.54
CA ASP A 326 5.18 12.09 -29.76
C ASP A 326 5.32 10.93 -30.75
N ASN A 327 4.82 11.14 -31.98
CA ASN A 327 4.93 10.19 -33.10
C ASN A 327 4.40 8.78 -32.79
N CYS A 328 3.31 8.67 -32.02
CA CYS A 328 2.69 7.40 -31.64
C CYS A 328 1.17 7.44 -31.80
N LEU A 329 0.58 6.32 -32.20
CA LEU A 329 -0.86 6.07 -32.04
C LEU A 329 -1.10 5.40 -30.69
N ILE A 330 -2.14 5.81 -29.99
CA ILE A 330 -2.49 5.29 -28.68
C ILE A 330 -3.90 4.73 -28.71
N GLU A 331 -4.05 3.50 -28.22
CA GLU A 331 -5.33 2.92 -27.85
C GLU A 331 -5.35 2.78 -26.32
N ALA A 332 -6.17 3.56 -25.62
CA ALA A 332 -6.30 3.46 -24.17
C ALA A 332 -7.30 2.38 -23.77
N ASN A 333 -7.13 1.83 -22.58
CA ASN A 333 -8.12 1.05 -21.88
C ASN A 333 -8.24 1.60 -20.46
N PHE A 334 -9.38 2.21 -20.15
CA PHE A 334 -9.72 2.70 -18.80
C PHE A 334 -10.55 1.69 -17.99
N GLY A 335 -10.82 0.51 -18.55
CA GLY A 335 -11.70 -0.49 -17.96
C GLY A 335 -13.19 -0.20 -18.18
N ASN A 336 -13.52 0.67 -19.15
CA ASN A 336 -14.89 1.03 -19.48
C ASN A 336 -15.75 -0.18 -19.88
N ASP A 337 -15.12 -1.18 -20.52
CA ASP A 337 -15.72 -2.45 -20.93
C ASP A 337 -14.73 -3.61 -20.70
N LEU A 338 -14.67 -4.10 -19.46
CA LEU A 338 -13.77 -5.20 -19.09
C LEU A 338 -14.20 -6.57 -19.62
N GLU A 339 -15.42 -6.70 -20.15
CA GLU A 339 -15.91 -7.96 -20.71
C GLU A 339 -15.35 -8.17 -22.11
N ASN A 340 -15.46 -7.16 -22.97
CA ASN A 340 -14.96 -7.25 -24.35
C ASN A 340 -13.53 -6.75 -24.51
N LYS A 341 -13.07 -5.87 -23.62
CA LYS A 341 -11.73 -5.25 -23.64
C LYS A 341 -11.08 -5.36 -22.25
N PRO A 342 -10.75 -6.58 -21.78
CA PRO A 342 -10.08 -6.77 -20.50
C PRO A 342 -8.69 -6.10 -20.53
N PHE A 343 -8.20 -5.70 -19.35
CA PHE A 343 -6.81 -5.31 -19.21
C PHE A 343 -5.87 -6.48 -19.52
N ILE A 344 -4.69 -6.20 -20.07
CA ILE A 344 -3.61 -7.19 -20.14
C ILE A 344 -3.09 -7.49 -18.73
N TYR A 345 -3.02 -6.48 -17.86
CA TYR A 345 -2.71 -6.68 -16.45
C TYR A 345 -3.91 -7.26 -15.68
N ASP A 346 -3.72 -8.39 -15.01
CA ASP A 346 -4.76 -9.02 -14.19
C ASP A 346 -4.90 -8.31 -12.83
N VAL A 347 -5.68 -7.23 -12.81
CA VAL A 347 -5.97 -6.43 -11.61
C VAL A 347 -6.57 -7.26 -10.46
N LYS A 348 -7.23 -8.40 -10.74
CA LYS A 348 -7.81 -9.28 -9.71
C LYS A 348 -6.75 -10.10 -8.97
N LYS A 349 -5.56 -10.25 -9.56
CA LYS A 349 -4.40 -10.91 -8.97
C LYS A 349 -3.43 -9.96 -8.29
N HIS A 350 -3.72 -8.65 -8.25
CA HIS A 350 -2.85 -7.69 -7.55
C HIS A 350 -2.82 -7.98 -6.05
N VAL A 351 -1.62 -8.27 -5.55
CA VAL A 351 -1.33 -8.55 -4.14
C VAL A 351 -0.61 -7.35 -3.53
N VAL A 352 -1.09 -6.91 -2.37
CA VAL A 352 -0.48 -5.85 -1.58
C VAL A 352 0.28 -6.45 -0.39
N PHE A 353 1.50 -5.97 -0.17
CA PHE A 353 2.39 -6.41 0.90
C PHE A 353 2.33 -5.52 2.16
#